data_AF-A0A954LGM7-F1
#
_entry.id   AF-A0A954LGM7-F1
#
_cell.length_a   1.000
_cell.length_b   1.000
_cell.length_c   1.000
_cell.angle_alpha   90.00
_cell.angle_beta   90.00
_cell.angle_gamma   90.00
#
_symmetry.space_group_name_H-M   'P 1'
#
loop_
_entity.id
_entity.type
_entity.pdbx_description
1 polymer ?
#
loop_
_entity_poly.entity_id
_entity_poly.type
_entity_poly.pdbx_seq_one_letter_code
_entity_poly.pdbx_strand_id
1 'polypeptide(L)'
;VITDGTTLTIGSGITVTGQAGTIGFNPLFGGNTNVSVVNNGTIAIQNASLNGAIQNAGIINPGGNAAGQIQIVGSYEQVSSGTLEIEIGGLTQTSQYDHVQISGNASFDGTVRVTILGGFLPQSGDSFEFITCSSVTGAFTDLIAPDLGIVQLGLSYGATTAKLSAS
;
A
#
# COMPACT_ATOMS: atom_id res chain seq x y z
N VAL A 1 -3.90 10.93 -22.09
CA VAL A 1 -5.34 10.68 -21.82
C VAL A 1 -5.53 9.18 -21.84
N ILE A 2 -5.99 8.60 -20.73
CA ILE A 2 -6.34 7.17 -20.64
C ILE A 2 -7.83 7.08 -21.00
N THR A 3 -8.20 6.26 -21.98
CA THR A 3 -9.59 6.04 -22.42
C THR A 3 -10.25 4.91 -21.63
N ASP A 4 -11.57 4.73 -21.77
CA ASP A 4 -12.35 3.76 -20.99
C ASP A 4 -11.88 2.34 -21.33
N GLY A 5 -11.73 1.49 -20.33
CA GLY A 5 -11.22 0.14 -20.49
C GLY A 5 -9.75 0.06 -20.86
N THR A 6 -8.98 1.15 -20.72
CA THR A 6 -7.53 1.12 -20.98
C THR A 6 -6.70 1.06 -19.71
N THR A 7 -5.45 0.64 -19.89
CA THR A 7 -4.49 0.42 -18.81
C THR A 7 -3.36 1.42 -18.89
N LEU A 8 -3.05 2.10 -17.79
CA LEU A 8 -1.77 2.78 -17.59
C LEU A 8 -0.78 1.77 -17.03
N THR A 9 0.30 1.50 -17.75
CA THR A 9 1.39 0.66 -17.23
C THR A 9 2.56 1.54 -16.79
N ILE A 10 2.94 1.44 -15.52
CA ILE A 10 4.20 1.97 -15.02
C ILE A 10 5.24 0.86 -15.21
N GLY A 11 6.11 1.01 -16.19
CA GLY A 11 7.11 0.00 -16.56
C GLY A 11 8.18 -0.22 -15.49
N SER A 12 8.84 -1.37 -15.56
CA SER A 12 10.00 -1.67 -14.71
C SER A 12 11.08 -0.60 -14.84
N GLY A 13 11.67 -0.21 -13.71
CA GLY A 13 12.70 0.85 -13.66
C GLY A 13 12.15 2.28 -13.70
N ILE A 14 10.83 2.47 -13.84
CA ILE A 14 10.19 3.77 -13.63
C ILE A 14 9.87 3.94 -12.14
N THR A 15 10.31 5.07 -11.58
CA THR A 15 9.91 5.52 -10.25
C THR A 15 8.98 6.72 -10.36
N VAL A 16 7.79 6.60 -9.78
CA VAL A 16 6.84 7.70 -9.60
C VAL A 16 6.95 8.19 -8.15
N THR A 17 7.35 9.45 -7.97
CA THR A 17 7.46 10.09 -6.66
C THR A 17 6.66 11.39 -6.60
N GLY A 18 6.21 11.78 -5.41
CA GLY A 18 5.52 13.05 -5.21
C GLY A 18 4.73 13.10 -3.91
N GLN A 19 4.01 14.21 -3.73
CA GLN A 19 3.11 14.44 -2.60
C GLN A 19 1.78 14.99 -3.13
N ALA A 20 0.66 14.56 -2.54
CA ALA A 20 -0.68 15.09 -2.83
C ALA A 20 -1.06 15.05 -4.32
N GLY A 21 -0.86 13.89 -4.96
CA GLY A 21 -1.13 13.68 -6.39
C GLY A 21 -2.21 12.63 -6.69
N THR A 22 -2.55 12.48 -7.97
CA THR A 22 -3.43 11.42 -8.46
C THR A 22 -2.75 10.62 -9.57
N ILE A 23 -2.79 9.28 -9.46
CA ILE A 23 -2.45 8.36 -10.56
C ILE A 23 -3.76 7.71 -11.05
N GLY A 24 -3.98 7.69 -12.36
CA GLY A 24 -5.21 7.17 -12.96
C GLY A 24 -6.22 8.27 -13.26
N PHE A 25 -7.51 7.99 -13.06
CA PHE A 25 -8.60 8.93 -13.35
C PHE A 25 -8.63 10.11 -12.37
N ASN A 26 -8.89 11.33 -12.84
CA ASN A 26 -9.13 12.49 -11.98
C ASN A 26 -10.39 13.26 -12.42
N PRO A 27 -11.40 13.42 -11.55
CA PRO A 27 -12.66 14.07 -11.92
C PRO A 27 -12.51 15.55 -12.28
N LEU A 28 -11.47 16.24 -11.77
CA LEU A 28 -11.23 17.65 -12.06
C LEU A 28 -10.73 17.90 -13.49
N PHE A 29 -10.05 16.90 -14.07
CA PHE A 29 -9.51 16.98 -15.43
C PHE A 29 -10.33 16.17 -16.44
N GLY A 30 -11.42 15.53 -15.97
CA GLY A 30 -12.24 14.63 -16.75
C GLY A 30 -11.52 13.33 -17.12
N GLY A 31 -12.15 12.56 -18.01
CA GLY A 31 -11.69 11.23 -18.40
C GLY A 31 -12.59 10.14 -17.85
N ASN A 32 -12.12 8.92 -18.03
CA ASN A 32 -12.92 7.73 -17.90
C ASN A 32 -12.67 7.06 -16.55
N THR A 33 -13.73 6.65 -15.85
CA THR A 33 -13.65 6.08 -14.50
C THR A 33 -13.21 4.61 -14.53
N ASN A 34 -13.43 3.93 -15.66
CA ASN A 34 -13.05 2.55 -15.85
C ASN A 34 -11.63 2.45 -16.43
N VAL A 35 -10.64 2.75 -15.59
CA VAL A 35 -9.22 2.64 -15.94
C VAL A 35 -8.54 1.64 -15.02
N SER A 36 -7.52 0.95 -15.53
CA SER A 36 -6.62 0.13 -14.72
C SER A 36 -5.23 0.76 -14.67
N VAL A 37 -4.56 0.60 -13.54
CA VAL A 37 -3.14 0.95 -13.37
C VAL A 37 -2.40 -0.33 -13.04
N VAL A 38 -1.43 -0.69 -13.88
CA VAL A 38 -0.50 -1.79 -13.63
C VAL A 38 0.85 -1.21 -13.24
N ASN A 39 1.28 -1.46 -12.02
CA ASN A 39 2.59 -1.07 -11.52
C ASN A 39 3.59 -2.23 -11.66
N ASN A 40 4.56 -2.09 -12.56
CA ASN A 40 5.75 -2.94 -12.66
C ASN A 40 7.03 -2.22 -12.17
N GLY A 41 6.90 -0.93 -11.81
CA GLY A 41 7.99 -0.09 -11.33
C GLY A 41 7.88 0.19 -9.83
N THR A 42 8.18 1.41 -9.43
CA THR A 42 8.03 1.88 -8.05
C THR A 42 7.09 3.07 -8.00
N ILE A 43 6.08 3.01 -7.13
CA ILE A 43 5.25 4.15 -6.74
C ILE A 43 5.58 4.48 -5.28
N ALA A 44 6.28 5.59 -5.05
CA ALA A 44 6.67 6.06 -3.73
C ALA A 44 6.13 7.49 -3.52
N ILE A 45 4.88 7.59 -3.08
CA ILE A 45 4.13 8.86 -3.06
C ILE A 45 3.39 9.03 -1.74
N GLN A 46 3.37 10.26 -1.22
CA GLN A 46 2.70 10.59 0.04
C GLN A 46 1.35 11.27 -0.19
N ASN A 47 0.35 10.91 0.62
CA ASN A 47 -0.97 11.55 0.67
C ASN A 47 -1.64 11.63 -0.71
N ALA A 48 -1.52 10.57 -1.50
CA ALA A 48 -1.93 10.55 -2.90
C ALA A 48 -3.08 9.57 -3.14
N SER A 49 -3.79 9.76 -4.24
CA SER A 49 -4.86 8.87 -4.70
C SER A 49 -4.44 8.06 -5.92
N LEU A 50 -4.65 6.75 -5.87
CA LEU A 50 -4.59 5.85 -7.03
C LEU A 50 -6.03 5.51 -7.42
N ASN A 51 -6.46 5.92 -8.60
CA ASN A 51 -7.85 5.84 -9.02
C ASN A 51 -8.01 4.86 -10.18
N GLY A 52 -8.87 3.86 -9.99
CA GLY A 52 -9.10 2.76 -10.92
C GLY A 52 -8.77 1.39 -10.30
N ALA A 53 -8.81 0.34 -11.12
CA ALA A 53 -8.37 -0.99 -10.71
C ALA A 53 -6.84 -1.04 -10.68
N ILE A 54 -6.26 -1.22 -9.50
CA ILE A 54 -4.80 -1.20 -9.30
C ILE A 54 -4.27 -2.62 -9.21
N GLN A 55 -3.32 -2.96 -10.07
CA GLN A 55 -2.51 -4.17 -9.95
C GLN A 55 -1.07 -3.79 -9.61
N ASN A 56 -0.56 -4.31 -8.50
CA ASN A 56 0.81 -4.12 -8.06
C ASN A 56 1.65 -5.38 -8.33
N ALA A 57 2.55 -5.29 -9.31
CA ALA A 57 3.57 -6.28 -9.63
C ALA A 57 5.00 -5.76 -9.35
N GLY A 58 5.13 -4.50 -8.91
CA GLY A 58 6.37 -3.83 -8.52
C GLY A 58 6.31 -3.40 -7.05
N ILE A 59 6.80 -2.20 -6.75
CA ILE A 59 6.83 -1.66 -5.38
C ILE A 59 5.80 -0.53 -5.23
N ILE A 60 4.99 -0.58 -4.17
CA ILE A 60 4.21 0.56 -3.67
C ILE A 60 4.71 0.90 -2.27
N ASN A 61 5.04 2.16 -2.05
CA ASN A 61 5.45 2.73 -0.78
C ASN A 61 4.53 3.94 -0.47
N PRO A 62 3.61 3.84 0.51
CA PRO A 62 2.68 4.91 0.88
C PRO A 62 3.30 6.13 1.56
N GLY A 63 4.48 5.95 2.16
CA GLY A 63 5.14 6.97 2.93
C GLY A 63 6.24 7.72 2.18
N GLY A 64 6.75 7.17 1.08
CA GLY A 64 7.89 7.68 0.32
C GLY A 64 9.18 7.72 1.17
N ASN A 65 9.29 8.72 2.06
CA ASN A 65 10.43 8.94 2.97
C ASN A 65 10.01 9.09 4.45
N ALA A 66 8.73 8.98 4.80
CA ALA A 66 8.18 9.14 6.15
C ALA A 66 6.82 8.42 6.23
N ALA A 67 6.25 8.22 7.41
CA ALA A 67 4.90 7.66 7.49
C ALA A 67 3.89 8.50 6.67
N GLY A 68 3.00 7.81 5.94
CA GLY A 68 2.06 8.45 5.05
C GLY A 68 0.82 7.63 4.72
N GLN A 69 0.04 8.13 3.77
CA GLN A 69 -1.18 7.48 3.33
C GLN A 69 -1.28 7.45 1.80
N ILE A 70 -1.76 6.33 1.27
CA ILE A 70 -2.33 6.24 -0.07
C ILE A 70 -3.81 5.91 0.03
N GLN A 71 -4.62 6.60 -0.77
CA GLN A 71 -6.00 6.22 -1.02
C GLN A 71 -6.13 5.52 -2.37
N ILE A 72 -6.66 4.32 -2.40
CA ILE A 72 -7.02 3.61 -3.63
C ILE A 72 -8.54 3.73 -3.83
N VAL A 73 -8.95 4.48 -4.85
CA VAL A 73 -10.35 4.58 -5.27
C VAL A 73 -10.60 3.56 -6.37
N GLY A 74 -10.91 2.34 -5.96
CA GLY A 74 -11.07 1.18 -6.81
C GLY A 74 -10.69 -0.11 -6.10
N SER A 75 -10.43 -1.16 -6.87
CA SER A 75 -9.90 -2.43 -6.36
C SER A 75 -8.37 -2.42 -6.30
N TYR A 76 -7.81 -3.26 -5.44
CA TYR A 76 -6.38 -3.48 -5.33
C TYR A 76 -6.05 -4.97 -5.44
N GLU A 77 -5.12 -5.31 -6.30
CA GLU A 77 -4.53 -6.64 -6.40
C GLU A 77 -3.02 -6.50 -6.29
N GLN A 78 -2.41 -7.11 -5.27
CA GLN A 78 -0.98 -7.38 -5.29
C GLN A 78 -0.75 -8.80 -5.79
N VAL A 79 0.09 -8.96 -6.82
CA VAL A 79 0.48 -10.27 -7.34
C VAL A 79 1.79 -10.74 -6.68
N SER A 80 2.18 -12.01 -6.89
CA SER A 80 3.38 -12.61 -6.29
C SER A 80 4.69 -11.83 -6.42
N SER A 81 4.90 -11.07 -7.51
CA SER A 81 6.09 -10.23 -7.67
C SER A 81 6.01 -8.88 -6.97
N GLY A 82 4.81 -8.48 -6.54
CA GLY A 82 4.54 -7.20 -5.90
C GLY A 82 5.07 -7.13 -4.47
N THR A 83 5.51 -5.94 -4.10
CA THR A 83 5.84 -5.57 -2.72
C THR A 83 5.06 -4.34 -2.29
N LEU A 84 4.45 -4.41 -1.11
CA LEU A 84 3.96 -3.24 -0.38
C LEU A 84 4.95 -2.92 0.73
N GLU A 85 5.50 -1.71 0.73
CA GLU A 85 6.37 -1.21 1.80
C GLU A 85 5.54 -0.44 2.82
N ILE A 86 5.82 -0.66 4.09
CA ILE A 86 5.12 -0.06 5.23
C ILE A 86 6.14 0.48 6.22
N GLU A 87 6.13 1.79 6.42
CA GLU A 87 6.91 2.44 7.45
C GLU A 87 6.16 2.48 8.80
N ILE A 88 6.87 2.20 9.90
CA ILE A 88 6.36 2.27 11.28
C ILE A 88 7.34 3.05 12.16
N GLY A 89 6.94 4.23 12.62
CA GLY A 89 7.66 5.10 13.56
C GLY A 89 6.89 5.42 14.84
N GLY A 90 5.73 4.80 15.07
CA GLY A 90 4.90 5.00 16.25
C GLY A 90 3.52 4.35 16.08
N LEU A 91 2.59 4.70 16.96
CA LEU A 91 1.27 4.03 17.06
C LEU A 91 0.11 4.81 16.42
N THR A 92 0.37 5.99 15.85
CA THR A 92 -0.67 6.81 15.20
C THR A 92 -0.67 6.57 13.70
N GLN A 93 -1.79 6.08 13.17
CA GLN A 93 -2.00 5.85 11.75
C GLN A 93 -1.76 7.13 10.93
N THR A 94 -1.31 6.97 9.68
CA THR A 94 -1.05 8.00 8.65
C THR A 94 0.03 9.04 8.98
N SER A 95 0.35 9.22 10.26
CA SER A 95 1.30 10.23 10.75
C SER A 95 2.55 9.61 11.38
N GLN A 96 2.43 8.41 11.93
CA GLN A 96 3.53 7.66 12.52
C GLN A 96 3.68 6.26 11.94
N TYR A 97 2.69 5.73 11.23
CA TYR A 97 2.87 4.56 10.38
C TYR A 97 1.99 4.64 9.12
N ASP A 98 2.39 3.90 8.10
CA ASP A 98 1.74 3.93 6.80
C ASP A 98 0.33 3.34 6.81
N HIS A 99 -0.53 3.90 5.98
CA HIS A 99 -1.86 3.36 5.76
C HIS A 99 -2.26 3.37 4.28
N VAL A 100 -2.79 2.25 3.81
CA VAL A 100 -3.43 2.14 2.49
C VAL A 100 -4.93 1.98 2.69
N GLN A 101 -5.67 3.01 2.29
CA GLN A 101 -7.13 3.00 2.34
C GLN A 101 -7.69 2.64 0.97
N ILE A 102 -8.40 1.52 0.86
CA ILE A 102 -8.92 0.99 -0.41
C ILE A 102 -10.45 1.09 -0.37
N SER A 103 -11.08 1.71 -1.36
CA SER A 103 -12.54 1.81 -1.38
C SER A 103 -13.22 0.53 -1.85
N GLY A 104 -12.52 -0.31 -2.62
CA GLY A 104 -12.97 -1.58 -3.14
C GLY A 104 -12.37 -2.78 -2.42
N ASN A 105 -12.42 -3.94 -3.09
CA ASN A 105 -11.84 -5.18 -2.60
C ASN A 105 -10.31 -5.17 -2.74
N ALA A 106 -9.65 -5.88 -1.83
CA ALA A 106 -8.22 -6.11 -1.84
C ALA A 106 -7.91 -7.61 -1.96
N SER A 107 -7.01 -7.96 -2.88
CA SER A 107 -6.43 -9.30 -3.00
C SER A 107 -4.92 -9.22 -2.77
N PHE A 108 -4.39 -10.09 -1.91
CA PHE A 108 -2.98 -10.09 -1.53
C PHE A 108 -2.26 -11.36 -1.96
N ASP A 109 -1.03 -11.16 -2.44
CA ASP A 109 0.03 -12.14 -2.71
C ASP A 109 1.38 -11.41 -2.60
N GLY A 110 2.49 -12.11 -2.77
CA GLY A 110 3.83 -11.53 -2.75
C GLY A 110 4.23 -11.05 -1.36
N THR A 111 4.88 -9.89 -1.29
CA THR A 111 5.57 -9.45 -0.08
C THR A 111 4.94 -8.20 0.54
N VAL A 112 4.90 -8.16 1.87
CA VAL A 112 4.89 -6.90 2.62
C VAL A 112 6.24 -6.72 3.30
N ARG A 113 6.82 -5.53 3.16
CA ARG A 113 8.11 -5.16 3.75
C ARG A 113 7.91 -4.03 4.75
N VAL A 114 8.35 -4.25 5.98
CA VAL A 114 8.24 -3.28 7.06
C VAL A 114 9.58 -2.59 7.29
N THR A 115 9.56 -1.27 7.43
CA THR A 115 10.71 -0.46 7.86
C THR A 115 10.35 0.27 9.15
N ILE A 116 11.24 0.21 10.14
CA ILE A 116 11.09 0.98 11.37
C ILE A 116 11.73 2.36 11.21
N LEU A 117 10.99 3.41 11.55
CA LEU A 117 11.44 4.80 11.50
C LEU A 117 11.85 5.32 12.88
N GLY A 118 12.79 6.26 12.91
CA GLY A 118 13.07 7.09 14.09
C GLY A 118 13.54 6.33 15.34
N GLY A 119 13.99 5.09 15.21
CA GLY A 119 14.37 4.24 16.34
C GLY A 119 13.19 3.75 17.18
N PHE A 120 11.96 3.79 16.66
CA PHE A 120 10.80 3.22 17.32
C PHE A 120 11.00 1.74 17.61
N LEU A 121 10.61 1.28 18.80
CA LEU A 121 10.70 -0.12 19.20
C LEU A 121 9.28 -0.62 19.50
N PRO A 122 8.62 -1.32 18.54
CA PRO A 122 7.32 -1.94 18.80
C PRO A 122 7.39 -2.82 20.04
N GLN A 123 6.36 -2.73 20.89
CA GLN A 123 6.23 -3.53 22.09
C GLN A 123 5.21 -4.64 21.87
N SER A 124 5.37 -5.78 22.55
CA SER A 124 4.36 -6.84 22.55
C SER A 124 2.99 -6.27 22.93
N GLY A 125 1.99 -6.50 22.09
CA GLY A 125 0.63 -5.95 22.21
C GLY A 125 0.35 -4.77 21.27
N ASP A 126 1.38 -4.15 20.68
CA ASP A 126 1.18 -3.11 19.67
C ASP A 126 0.55 -3.69 18.40
N SER A 127 -0.29 -2.89 17.75
CA SER A 127 -0.97 -3.26 16.52
C SER A 127 -1.04 -2.11 15.53
N PHE A 128 -0.83 -2.43 14.26
CA PHE A 128 -0.79 -1.47 13.15
C PHE A 128 -1.77 -1.93 12.07
N GLU A 129 -2.93 -1.28 11.97
CA GLU A 129 -3.90 -1.53 10.90
C GLU A 129 -3.48 -0.74 9.66
N PHE A 130 -2.63 -1.35 8.85
CA PHE A 130 -1.99 -0.69 7.72
C PHE A 130 -2.81 -0.76 6.43
N ILE A 131 -3.87 -1.59 6.37
CA ILE A 131 -4.84 -1.62 5.27
C ILE A 131 -6.27 -1.63 5.79
N THR A 132 -7.11 -0.80 5.18
CA THR A 132 -8.57 -0.87 5.25
C THR A 132 -9.16 -1.01 3.84
N CYS A 133 -10.18 -1.87 3.67
CA CYS A 133 -10.80 -2.15 2.38
C CYS A 133 -12.27 -2.61 2.52
N SER A 134 -12.97 -2.85 1.42
CA SER A 134 -14.35 -3.38 1.46
C SER A 134 -14.41 -4.89 1.68
N SER A 135 -13.38 -5.62 1.27
CA SER A 135 -13.21 -7.05 1.52
C SER A 135 -11.77 -7.48 1.27
N VAL A 136 -11.27 -8.42 2.07
CA VAL A 136 -9.95 -9.06 1.90
C VAL A 136 -10.11 -10.43 1.28
N THR A 137 -9.25 -10.72 0.30
CA THR A 137 -9.03 -12.06 -0.26
C THR A 137 -7.52 -12.33 -0.38
N GLY A 138 -7.12 -13.60 -0.41
CA GLY A 138 -5.70 -13.98 -0.41
C GLY A 138 -4.98 -13.58 0.88
N ALA A 139 -3.64 -13.63 0.84
CA ALA A 139 -2.75 -13.23 1.92
C ALA A 139 -1.37 -12.91 1.33
N PHE A 140 -0.62 -12.00 1.94
CA PHE A 140 0.79 -11.83 1.60
C PHE A 140 1.52 -13.13 1.91
N THR A 141 2.33 -13.58 0.96
CA THR A 141 3.12 -14.81 1.08
C THR A 141 4.30 -14.59 2.01
N ASP A 142 4.91 -13.40 1.96
CA ASP A 142 6.08 -13.05 2.77
C ASP A 142 5.85 -11.77 3.60
N LEU A 143 6.28 -11.82 4.86
CA LEU A 143 6.53 -10.65 5.69
C LEU A 143 8.04 -10.48 5.86
N ILE A 144 8.59 -9.40 5.34
CA ILE A 144 9.97 -8.99 5.61
C ILE A 144 9.93 -7.87 6.64
N ALA A 145 10.46 -8.12 7.84
CA ALA A 145 10.53 -7.15 8.92
C ALA A 145 11.96 -7.13 9.51
N PRO A 146 12.40 -6.01 10.10
CA PRO A 146 13.67 -5.97 10.81
C PRO A 146 13.64 -6.87 12.05
N ASP A 147 14.83 -7.28 12.49
CA ASP A 147 15.01 -7.96 13.78
C ASP A 147 14.74 -6.96 14.92
N LEU A 148 13.71 -7.24 15.73
CA LEU A 148 13.33 -6.44 16.90
C LEU A 148 13.73 -7.15 18.22
N GLY A 149 14.65 -8.12 18.15
CA GLY A 149 15.11 -8.90 19.28
C GLY A 149 14.07 -9.94 19.72
N ILE A 150 13.42 -9.70 20.85
CA ILE A 150 12.42 -10.63 21.41
C ILE A 150 11.01 -10.39 20.90
N VAL A 151 10.76 -9.25 20.23
CA VAL A 151 9.47 -8.92 19.62
C VAL A 151 9.50 -9.36 18.16
N GLN A 152 8.40 -9.93 17.68
CA GLN A 152 8.20 -10.26 16.29
C GLN A 152 6.94 -9.58 15.76
N LEU A 153 6.98 -9.15 14.50
CA LEU A 153 5.78 -8.72 13.80
C LEU A 153 5.13 -9.93 13.12
N GLY A 154 3.83 -10.09 13.31
CA GLY A 154 3.00 -11.07 12.64
C GLY A 154 1.90 -10.41 11.82
N LEU A 155 1.51 -11.04 10.71
CA LEU A 155 0.37 -10.61 9.90
C LEU A 155 -0.92 -11.25 10.38
N SER A 156 -1.99 -10.47 10.36
CA SER A 156 -3.35 -10.98 10.49
C SER A 156 -4.31 -10.26 9.56
N TYR A 157 -5.40 -10.94 9.21
CA TYR A 157 -6.41 -10.43 8.28
C TYR A 157 -7.79 -10.50 8.93
N GLY A 158 -8.51 -9.38 8.87
CA GLY A 158 -9.95 -9.34 9.11
C GLY A 158 -10.72 -9.43 7.79
N ALA A 159 -12.06 -9.35 7.87
CA ALA A 159 -12.89 -9.31 6.66
C ALA A 159 -12.60 -8.08 5.79
N THR A 160 -12.15 -6.97 6.40
CA THR A 160 -11.98 -5.65 5.76
C THR A 160 -10.64 -4.99 6.06
N THR A 161 -9.72 -5.68 6.74
CA THR A 161 -8.46 -5.08 7.22
C THR A 161 -7.29 -6.06 7.16
N ALA A 162 -6.08 -5.52 7.01
CA ALA A 162 -4.83 -6.24 7.26
C ALA A 162 -4.05 -5.53 8.37
N LYS A 163 -3.47 -6.31 9.28
CA LYS A 163 -2.80 -5.79 10.48
C LYS A 163 -1.45 -6.43 10.70
N LEU A 164 -0.51 -5.65 11.21
CA LEU A 164 0.70 -6.12 11.85
C LEU A 164 0.48 -6.10 13.36
N SER A 165 0.86 -7.17 14.06
CA SER A 165 0.83 -7.25 15.52
C SER A 165 2.21 -7.59 16.03
N ALA A 166 2.65 -6.87 17.06
CA ALA A 166 3.88 -7.14 17.78
C ALA A 166 3.60 -8.13 18.92
N SER A 167 4.36 -9.21 19.01
CA SER A 167 4.27 -10.23 20.06
C SER A 167 5.62 -10.81 20.43
#